data_AF-A0A5J9UQW5-F1
#
_entry.id   AF-A0A5J9UQW5-F1
#
_cell.length_a   1.000
_cell.length_b   1.000
_cell.length_c   1.000
_cell.angle_alpha   90.00
_cell.angle_beta   90.00
_cell.angle_gamma   90.00
#
_symmetry.space_group_name_H-M   'P 1'
#
loop_
_entity.id
_entity.type
_entity.pdbx_description
1 polymer ?
#
loop_
_entity_poly.entity_id
_entity_poly.type
_entity_poly.pdbx_seq_one_letter_code
_entity_poly.pdbx_strand_id
1 'polypeptide(L)'
;MGSLAREGAHGCSSYAKILGLGSAFPEHVWPQKSFPDYYFETTNSNQMVDLKDKFKNICDRTMIEKRHVYMSDDFLRSNPCITAYKSLSLNLRQELANATVPQLGAEAARQAIKDWGRKASDVTHLVFCTTVSGCMPGADFEVVKLLGLPLSTKRFMLYQAGCHGGGIALRLAKDLAENNDGARVLVAALEQAGVEKDWNEELFWVVHPGGREILDRVESKLGLRKDKLDVAREVMRQHGNTLSSCVIIVMEEMRQRSADQGLRTTGQGLEWGLLFGFGPGLTVETIVLRALPCQALPNLYSSSNLMGSLKAREGSSSYAKILGLGSAVPEHVWPQKSFTDYYFDVAESNHMVDLNEKFKNICQKTMIEKRHVSMSDDFLRSNPCITAYKSLSLNLRQELADATVPQLGAEAAWEAIKDWGRKASDVTHLVFCTTVSGCMPGADFEVVKLLGLPLSTKRFMLYQAGCHGGGIALRLAKDLAENNDGARVLVAALEQAGVEKDWNEELFWVVHPGGREILDRVESKLGLRKDKLQVSREVMRQHGNTLSSCVIIVMDEMRQRSVDQGLRTTGQGLEWGLLFGFG
;
A
#
# COMPACT_ATOMS: atom_id res chain seq x y z
N MET A 1 0.58 -24.57 -5.11
CA MET A 1 1.02 -24.33 -3.71
C MET A 1 2.47 -24.77 -3.57
N GLY A 2 3.26 -24.15 -2.67
CA GLY A 2 4.65 -24.55 -2.33
C GLY A 2 4.98 -24.37 -0.84
N SER A 3 5.70 -25.31 -0.24
CA SER A 3 6.16 -25.31 1.17
C SER A 3 7.59 -24.78 1.28
N LEU A 4 8.02 -24.00 2.29
CA LEU A 4 9.43 -23.54 2.44
C LEU A 4 10.13 -24.06 3.72
N ALA A 5 11.42 -24.52 3.69
CA ALA A 5 12.20 -24.85 4.91
C ALA A 5 13.70 -24.51 4.92
N ARG A 6 14.21 -24.35 6.16
CA ARG A 6 15.61 -24.47 6.60
C ARG A 6 15.96 -25.90 7.03
N GLU A 7 17.09 -26.43 6.54
CA GLU A 7 17.85 -27.53 7.13
C GLU A 7 19.29 -27.07 7.37
N GLY A 8 19.81 -27.29 8.58
CA GLY A 8 21.22 -27.08 8.93
C GLY A 8 21.42 -26.61 10.37
N ALA A 9 22.18 -27.39 11.15
CA ALA A 9 22.72 -26.99 12.45
C ALA A 9 23.70 -25.81 12.31
N HIS A 10 23.84 -25.03 13.38
CA HIS A 10 24.69 -23.84 13.56
C HIS A 10 25.75 -23.57 12.47
N GLY A 11 25.62 -22.44 11.77
CA GLY A 11 26.74 -21.81 11.06
C GLY A 11 26.57 -21.49 9.57
N CYS A 12 25.42 -21.76 8.93
CA CYS A 12 25.23 -21.43 7.51
C CYS A 12 23.93 -20.63 7.26
N SER A 13 24.02 -19.54 6.50
CA SER A 13 22.91 -18.68 6.06
C SER A 13 21.87 -19.51 5.31
N SER A 14 20.65 -19.66 5.86
CA SER A 14 19.62 -20.49 5.26
C SER A 14 18.53 -19.66 4.60
N TYR A 15 18.53 -19.63 3.28
CA TYR A 15 17.43 -19.11 2.48
C TYR A 15 16.21 -20.02 2.53
N ALA A 16 15.01 -19.47 2.35
CA ALA A 16 13.79 -20.24 2.18
C ALA A 16 13.85 -21.11 0.90
N LYS A 17 13.42 -22.38 0.98
CA LYS A 17 13.49 -23.34 -0.15
C LYS A 17 12.19 -24.08 -0.37
N ILE A 18 11.69 -24.22 -1.61
CA ILE A 18 10.43 -24.94 -1.86
C ILE A 18 10.62 -26.45 -1.60
N LEU A 19 9.76 -27.06 -0.78
CA LEU A 19 9.87 -28.42 -0.26
C LEU A 19 8.79 -29.38 -0.74
N GLY A 20 7.67 -28.84 -1.23
CA GLY A 20 6.54 -29.65 -1.66
C GLY A 20 5.50 -28.79 -2.35
N LEU A 21 4.97 -29.28 -3.46
CA LEU A 21 4.00 -28.58 -4.28
C LEU A 21 2.69 -29.39 -4.40
N GLY A 22 1.58 -28.69 -4.59
CA GLY A 22 0.27 -29.32 -4.75
C GLY A 22 -0.70 -28.43 -5.52
N SER A 23 -1.60 -29.07 -6.25
CA SER A 23 -2.67 -28.43 -7.02
C SER A 23 -3.97 -29.23 -6.89
N ALA A 24 -5.09 -28.55 -6.99
CA ALA A 24 -6.41 -29.16 -7.04
C ALA A 24 -7.27 -28.33 -7.99
N PHE A 25 -8.22 -28.98 -8.64
CA PHE A 25 -9.11 -28.34 -9.60
C PHE A 25 -10.55 -28.79 -9.37
N PRO A 26 -11.54 -27.91 -9.60
CA PRO A 26 -12.94 -28.31 -9.62
C PRO A 26 -13.22 -29.45 -10.62
N GLU A 27 -14.23 -30.25 -10.32
CA GLU A 27 -14.60 -31.45 -11.10
C GLU A 27 -15.12 -31.11 -12.50
N HIS A 28 -15.89 -30.02 -12.66
CA HIS A 28 -16.49 -29.70 -13.94
C HIS A 28 -15.48 -29.08 -14.91
N VAL A 29 -15.37 -29.66 -16.10
CA VAL A 29 -14.42 -29.26 -17.14
C VAL A 29 -15.17 -28.81 -18.40
N TRP A 30 -14.83 -27.62 -18.89
CA TRP A 30 -15.39 -27.06 -20.12
C TRP A 30 -14.32 -26.95 -21.20
N PRO A 31 -14.49 -27.61 -22.36
CA PRO A 31 -13.63 -27.40 -23.52
C PRO A 31 -13.79 -25.98 -24.07
N GLN A 32 -12.68 -25.30 -24.34
CA GLN A 32 -12.69 -23.91 -24.83
C GLN A 32 -13.42 -23.78 -26.18
N LYS A 33 -13.29 -24.81 -27.03
CA LYS A 33 -13.89 -24.84 -28.37
C LYS A 33 -15.42 -24.76 -28.36
N SER A 34 -16.06 -25.36 -27.36
CA SER A 34 -17.52 -25.34 -27.18
C SER A 34 -18.00 -24.30 -26.15
N PHE A 35 -17.07 -23.61 -25.47
CA PHE A 35 -17.40 -22.65 -24.42
C PHE A 35 -18.24 -21.46 -24.90
N PRO A 36 -18.03 -20.88 -26.11
CA PRO A 36 -18.91 -19.82 -26.61
C PRO A 36 -20.36 -20.27 -26.80
N ASP A 37 -20.59 -21.47 -27.33
CA ASP A 37 -21.95 -21.98 -27.52
C ASP A 37 -22.63 -22.22 -26.18
N TYR A 38 -21.92 -22.89 -25.27
CA TYR A 38 -22.35 -23.13 -23.91
C TYR A 38 -22.69 -21.81 -23.18
N TYR A 39 -21.77 -20.85 -23.15
CA TYR A 39 -21.95 -19.60 -22.42
C TYR A 39 -23.18 -18.82 -22.90
N PHE A 40 -23.38 -18.73 -24.22
CA PHE A 40 -24.51 -18.00 -24.80
C PHE A 40 -25.85 -18.74 -24.64
N GLU A 41 -25.83 -20.06 -24.56
CA GLU A 41 -27.01 -20.85 -24.20
C GLU A 41 -27.37 -20.67 -22.72
N THR A 42 -26.43 -20.89 -21.81
CA THR A 42 -26.65 -20.82 -20.36
C THR A 42 -27.03 -19.41 -19.87
N THR A 43 -26.56 -18.36 -20.55
CA THR A 43 -26.90 -16.97 -20.23
C THR A 43 -28.08 -16.42 -21.03
N ASN A 44 -28.82 -17.27 -21.77
CA ASN A 44 -29.96 -16.88 -22.60
C ASN A 44 -29.64 -15.69 -23.53
N SER A 45 -28.46 -15.75 -24.15
CA SER A 45 -27.85 -14.67 -24.94
C SER A 45 -27.63 -15.02 -26.41
N ASN A 46 -28.11 -16.19 -26.88
CA ASN A 46 -27.94 -16.67 -28.26
C ASN A 46 -28.40 -15.69 -29.35
N GLN A 47 -29.32 -14.78 -29.03
CA GLN A 47 -29.77 -13.69 -29.91
C GLN A 47 -28.68 -12.65 -30.22
N MET A 48 -27.63 -12.55 -29.39
CA MET A 48 -26.53 -11.60 -29.57
C MET A 48 -25.45 -12.18 -30.50
N VAL A 49 -25.81 -12.42 -31.76
CA VAL A 49 -24.97 -13.15 -32.74
C VAL A 49 -23.60 -12.50 -32.91
N ASP A 50 -23.53 -11.17 -33.12
CA ASP A 50 -22.27 -10.45 -33.28
C ASP A 50 -21.36 -10.55 -32.04
N LEU A 51 -21.96 -10.53 -30.84
CA LEU A 51 -21.22 -10.68 -29.59
C LEU A 51 -20.72 -12.11 -29.42
N LYS A 52 -21.50 -13.10 -29.85
CA LYS A 52 -21.12 -14.52 -29.86
C LYS A 52 -19.95 -14.77 -30.78
N ASP A 53 -19.98 -14.24 -31.99
CA ASP A 53 -18.87 -14.35 -32.96
C ASP A 53 -17.61 -13.66 -32.43
N LYS A 54 -17.76 -12.48 -31.84
CA LYS A 54 -16.64 -11.80 -31.15
C LYS A 54 -16.08 -12.63 -30.00
N PHE A 55 -16.95 -13.22 -29.18
CA PHE A 55 -16.53 -14.04 -28.04
C PHE A 55 -15.86 -15.35 -28.48
N LYS A 56 -16.33 -15.97 -29.57
CA LYS A 56 -15.69 -17.11 -30.20
C LYS A 56 -14.29 -16.77 -30.72
N ASN A 57 -14.17 -15.67 -31.46
CA ASN A 57 -12.88 -15.16 -31.92
C ASN A 57 -11.90 -14.87 -30.77
N ILE A 58 -12.40 -14.40 -29.61
CA ILE A 58 -11.59 -14.24 -28.40
C ILE A 58 -11.14 -15.61 -27.90
N CYS A 59 -12.07 -16.55 -27.70
CA CYS A 59 -11.78 -17.89 -27.18
C CYS A 59 -10.74 -18.62 -28.02
N ASP A 60 -10.85 -18.56 -29.35
CA ASP A 60 -9.91 -19.20 -30.29
C ASP A 60 -8.48 -18.66 -30.19
N ARG A 61 -8.30 -17.41 -29.71
CA ARG A 61 -7.00 -16.73 -29.60
C ARG A 61 -6.38 -16.78 -28.20
N THR A 62 -7.06 -17.36 -27.22
CA THR A 62 -6.61 -17.38 -25.81
C THR A 62 -5.59 -18.46 -25.49
N MET A 63 -5.31 -19.40 -26.42
CA MET A 63 -4.48 -20.59 -26.18
C MET A 63 -4.99 -21.52 -25.07
N ILE A 64 -6.21 -21.31 -24.57
CA ILE A 64 -6.84 -22.15 -23.54
C ILE A 64 -7.49 -23.35 -24.25
N GLU A 65 -7.20 -24.57 -23.80
CA GLU A 65 -7.86 -25.77 -24.34
C GLU A 65 -9.13 -26.15 -23.56
N LYS A 66 -9.07 -26.00 -22.23
CA LYS A 66 -10.15 -26.33 -21.30
C LYS A 66 -10.06 -25.49 -20.02
N ARG A 67 -11.17 -25.36 -19.30
CA ARG A 67 -11.23 -24.69 -18.00
C ARG A 67 -11.94 -25.57 -16.98
N HIS A 68 -11.53 -25.45 -15.72
CA HIS A 68 -12.20 -26.07 -14.59
C HIS A 68 -13.10 -25.04 -13.90
N VAL A 69 -14.33 -25.41 -13.57
CA VAL A 69 -15.29 -24.50 -12.91
C VAL A 69 -16.07 -25.22 -11.81
N TYR A 70 -16.47 -24.46 -10.79
CA TYR A 70 -17.27 -25.00 -9.69
C TYR A 70 -18.76 -25.07 -9.98
N MET A 71 -19.28 -24.18 -10.81
CA MET A 71 -20.71 -24.08 -11.08
C MET A 71 -21.09 -25.16 -12.11
N SER A 72 -22.00 -26.06 -11.73
CA SER A 72 -22.60 -27.04 -12.63
C SER A 72 -23.72 -26.41 -13.46
N ASP A 73 -24.14 -27.10 -14.53
CA ASP A 73 -25.28 -26.67 -15.35
C ASP A 73 -26.57 -26.61 -14.54
N ASP A 74 -26.82 -27.61 -13.71
CA ASP A 74 -28.01 -27.65 -12.86
C ASP A 74 -28.01 -26.50 -11.85
N PHE A 75 -26.85 -26.14 -11.31
CA PHE A 75 -26.71 -25.00 -10.42
C PHE A 75 -26.99 -23.68 -11.15
N LEU A 76 -26.45 -23.49 -12.36
CA LEU A 76 -26.69 -22.27 -13.14
C LEU A 76 -28.15 -22.15 -13.61
N ARG A 77 -28.78 -23.26 -13.99
CA ARG A 77 -30.21 -23.30 -14.40
C ARG A 77 -31.15 -23.03 -13.23
N SER A 78 -30.84 -23.57 -12.06
CA SER A 78 -31.64 -23.37 -10.84
C SER A 78 -31.48 -21.97 -10.25
N ASN A 79 -30.41 -21.26 -10.63
CA ASN A 79 -30.07 -19.94 -10.09
C ASN A 79 -29.84 -18.92 -11.21
N PRO A 80 -30.91 -18.52 -11.94
CA PRO A 80 -30.80 -17.62 -13.09
C PRO A 80 -30.26 -16.22 -12.72
N CYS A 81 -30.31 -15.83 -11.44
CA CYS A 81 -29.67 -14.61 -10.97
C CYS A 81 -28.15 -14.62 -11.19
N ILE A 82 -27.50 -15.79 -11.26
CA ILE A 82 -26.07 -15.92 -11.52
C ILE A 82 -25.75 -15.69 -13.00
N THR A 83 -26.64 -16.09 -13.90
CA THR A 83 -26.43 -16.00 -15.36
C THR A 83 -26.96 -14.70 -15.94
N ALA A 84 -27.88 -14.02 -15.25
CA ALA A 84 -28.43 -12.73 -15.65
C ALA A 84 -27.45 -11.57 -15.43
N TYR A 85 -27.26 -10.73 -16.46
CA TYR A 85 -26.39 -9.57 -16.39
C TYR A 85 -26.89 -8.54 -15.35
N LYS A 86 -25.99 -8.13 -14.43
CA LYS A 86 -26.27 -7.17 -13.33
C LYS A 86 -27.38 -7.61 -12.35
N SER A 87 -27.74 -8.88 -12.32
CA SER A 87 -28.70 -9.40 -11.34
C SER A 87 -28.04 -9.61 -9.97
N LEU A 88 -28.80 -9.35 -8.91
CA LEU A 88 -28.39 -9.57 -7.52
C LEU A 88 -28.17 -11.06 -7.28
N SER A 89 -26.91 -11.47 -7.16
CA SER A 89 -26.52 -12.89 -7.01
C SER A 89 -25.41 -13.12 -5.98
N LEU A 90 -25.04 -12.07 -5.24
CA LEU A 90 -23.92 -12.10 -4.29
C LEU A 90 -24.08 -13.19 -3.22
N ASN A 91 -25.20 -13.23 -2.50
CA ASN A 91 -25.39 -14.15 -1.36
C ASN A 91 -25.11 -15.59 -1.76
N LEU A 92 -25.70 -16.01 -2.88
CA LEU A 92 -25.53 -17.35 -3.42
C LEU A 92 -24.09 -17.63 -3.89
N ARG A 93 -23.42 -16.65 -4.52
CA ARG A 93 -22.01 -16.77 -4.91
C ARG A 93 -21.11 -16.87 -3.68
N GLN A 94 -21.43 -16.15 -2.61
CA GLN A 94 -20.68 -16.14 -1.36
C GLN A 94 -20.86 -17.43 -0.57
N GLU A 95 -22.09 -17.96 -0.50
CA GLU A 95 -22.39 -19.27 0.08
C GLU A 95 -21.61 -20.37 -0.64
N LEU A 96 -21.63 -20.36 -1.97
CA LEU A 96 -20.84 -21.28 -2.78
C LEU A 96 -19.35 -21.13 -2.48
N ALA A 97 -18.80 -19.93 -2.56
CA ALA A 97 -17.37 -19.68 -2.32
C ALA A 97 -16.93 -20.06 -0.89
N ASN A 98 -17.76 -19.79 0.11
CA ASN A 98 -17.47 -20.15 1.50
C ASN A 98 -17.43 -21.66 1.71
N ALA A 99 -18.26 -22.41 0.98
CA ALA A 99 -18.25 -23.87 1.01
C ALA A 99 -17.08 -24.45 0.22
N THR A 100 -16.77 -23.92 -0.98
CA THR A 100 -15.86 -24.56 -1.93
C THR A 100 -14.41 -24.14 -1.78
N VAL A 101 -14.13 -22.85 -1.48
CA VAL A 101 -12.75 -22.33 -1.41
C VAL A 101 -11.91 -23.04 -0.35
N PRO A 102 -12.39 -23.26 0.89
CA PRO A 102 -11.62 -24.00 1.88
C PRO A 102 -11.41 -25.47 1.50
N GLN A 103 -12.39 -26.10 0.86
CA GLN A 103 -12.31 -27.51 0.45
C GLN A 103 -11.23 -27.71 -0.62
N LEU A 104 -11.24 -26.89 -1.68
CA LEU A 104 -10.22 -26.94 -2.72
C LEU A 104 -8.83 -26.61 -2.17
N GLY A 105 -8.78 -25.64 -1.25
CA GLY A 105 -7.54 -25.26 -0.60
C GLY A 105 -6.95 -26.38 0.25
N ALA A 106 -7.80 -27.08 1.00
CA ALA A 106 -7.40 -28.25 1.76
C ALA A 106 -6.95 -29.39 0.85
N GLU A 107 -7.62 -29.64 -0.28
CA GLU A 107 -7.22 -30.69 -1.21
C GLU A 107 -5.81 -30.45 -1.80
N ALA A 108 -5.58 -29.25 -2.34
CA ALA A 108 -4.27 -28.87 -2.86
C ALA A 108 -3.18 -28.86 -1.76
N ALA A 109 -3.53 -28.44 -0.54
CA ALA A 109 -2.62 -28.47 0.59
C ALA A 109 -2.27 -29.90 1.04
N ARG A 110 -3.21 -30.85 1.01
CA ARG A 110 -2.92 -32.27 1.29
C ARG A 110 -1.92 -32.83 0.30
N GLN A 111 -2.03 -32.49 -0.98
CA GLN A 111 -1.04 -32.90 -1.98
C GLN A 111 0.33 -32.28 -1.70
N ALA A 112 0.39 -30.98 -1.38
CA ALA A 112 1.65 -30.31 -1.04
C ALA A 112 2.32 -30.87 0.23
N ILE A 113 1.54 -31.21 1.26
CA ILE A 113 2.04 -31.85 2.49
C ILE A 113 2.52 -33.27 2.20
N LYS A 114 1.81 -34.01 1.35
CA LYS A 114 2.21 -35.36 0.93
C LYS A 114 3.53 -35.32 0.14
N ASP A 115 3.68 -34.39 -0.79
CA ASP A 115 4.90 -34.18 -1.57
C ASP A 115 6.08 -33.77 -0.67
N TRP A 116 5.83 -32.92 0.32
CA TRP A 116 6.81 -32.56 1.35
C TRP A 116 7.25 -33.75 2.23
N GLY A 117 6.42 -34.78 2.37
CA GLY A 117 6.77 -36.02 3.09
C GLY A 117 6.78 -35.90 4.62
N ARG A 118 6.23 -34.81 5.18
CA ARG A 118 6.12 -34.58 6.63
C ARG A 118 4.66 -34.51 7.09
N LYS A 119 4.46 -34.44 8.41
CA LYS A 119 3.13 -34.42 9.01
C LYS A 119 2.52 -33.02 8.93
N ALA A 120 1.21 -32.94 8.77
CA ALA A 120 0.47 -31.68 8.82
C ALA A 120 0.68 -30.92 10.16
N SER A 121 0.92 -31.66 11.26
CA SER A 121 1.28 -31.11 12.58
C SER A 121 2.57 -30.29 12.59
N ASP A 122 3.44 -30.48 11.61
CA ASP A 122 4.72 -29.76 11.51
C ASP A 122 4.55 -28.38 10.85
N VAL A 123 3.35 -28.05 10.35
CA VAL A 123 3.05 -26.74 9.74
C VAL A 123 2.88 -25.69 10.83
N THR A 124 3.81 -24.74 10.86
CA THR A 124 3.85 -23.65 11.85
C THR A 124 3.08 -22.41 11.41
N HIS A 125 3.02 -22.13 10.10
CA HIS A 125 2.39 -20.95 9.52
C HIS A 125 1.55 -21.35 8.31
N LEU A 126 0.43 -20.66 8.11
CA LEU A 126 -0.43 -20.78 6.93
C LEU A 126 -0.60 -19.39 6.32
N VAL A 127 -0.19 -19.22 5.06
CA VAL A 127 -0.52 -18.05 4.24
C VAL A 127 -1.58 -18.48 3.24
N PHE A 128 -2.77 -17.90 3.32
CA PHE A 128 -3.89 -18.26 2.47
C PHE A 128 -4.35 -17.06 1.65
N CYS A 129 -4.42 -17.20 0.34
CA CYS A 129 -4.72 -16.13 -0.61
C CYS A 129 -5.95 -16.49 -1.45
N THR A 130 -6.91 -15.57 -1.55
CA THR A 130 -8.08 -15.73 -2.42
C THR A 130 -8.71 -14.41 -2.83
N THR A 131 -9.24 -14.33 -4.05
CA THR A 131 -10.01 -13.17 -4.56
C THR A 131 -11.53 -13.37 -4.44
N VAL A 132 -12.00 -14.52 -3.96
CA VAL A 132 -13.40 -14.96 -4.15
C VAL A 132 -14.26 -14.80 -2.91
N SER A 133 -13.64 -14.89 -1.73
CA SER A 133 -14.35 -14.91 -0.45
C SER A 133 -13.90 -13.75 0.44
N GLY A 134 -14.73 -13.42 1.43
CA GLY A 134 -14.49 -12.45 2.49
C GLY A 134 -15.23 -12.84 3.77
N CYS A 135 -15.17 -14.13 4.15
CA CYS A 135 -15.83 -14.68 5.33
C CYS A 135 -15.00 -14.49 6.62
N MET A 136 -15.68 -14.46 7.78
CA MET A 136 -15.05 -14.52 9.09
C MET A 136 -15.80 -15.54 9.98
N PRO A 137 -15.15 -16.58 10.53
CA PRO A 137 -13.75 -16.96 10.33
C PRO A 137 -13.40 -17.21 8.86
N GLY A 138 -12.17 -16.88 8.47
CA GLY A 138 -11.73 -16.93 7.08
C GLY A 138 -11.45 -18.34 6.58
N ALA A 139 -11.20 -18.45 5.27
CA ALA A 139 -10.87 -19.73 4.64
C ALA A 139 -9.59 -20.36 5.21
N ASP A 140 -8.65 -19.53 5.68
CA ASP A 140 -7.47 -19.94 6.44
C ASP A 140 -7.84 -20.75 7.70
N PHE A 141 -8.90 -20.37 8.40
CA PHE A 141 -9.36 -21.08 9.61
C PHE A 141 -9.99 -22.43 9.26
N GLU A 142 -10.85 -22.45 8.25
CA GLU A 142 -11.51 -23.68 7.82
C GLU A 142 -10.49 -24.69 7.27
N VAL A 143 -9.46 -24.21 6.57
CA VAL A 143 -8.36 -25.08 6.11
C VAL A 143 -7.54 -25.64 7.27
N VAL A 144 -7.31 -24.88 8.35
CA VAL A 144 -6.69 -25.45 9.57
C VAL A 144 -7.50 -26.63 10.10
N LYS A 145 -8.83 -26.52 10.17
CA LYS A 145 -9.70 -27.62 10.60
C LYS A 145 -9.67 -28.80 9.64
N LEU A 146 -9.83 -28.54 8.34
CA LEU A 146 -9.91 -29.57 7.29
C LEU A 146 -8.61 -30.37 7.14
N LEU A 147 -7.47 -29.77 7.47
CA LEU A 147 -6.15 -30.41 7.43
C LEU A 147 -5.71 -30.97 8.79
N GLY A 148 -6.42 -30.65 9.89
CA GLY A 148 -5.99 -30.98 11.24
C GLY A 148 -4.67 -30.30 11.61
N LEU A 149 -4.45 -29.06 11.18
CA LEU A 149 -3.26 -28.30 11.59
C LEU A 149 -3.36 -27.96 13.08
N PRO A 150 -2.23 -27.78 13.79
CA PRO A 150 -2.24 -27.32 15.17
C PRO A 150 -3.01 -26.00 15.30
N LEU A 151 -3.81 -25.84 16.37
CA LEU A 151 -4.51 -24.57 16.62
C LEU A 151 -3.54 -23.40 16.87
N SER A 152 -2.27 -23.70 17.17
CA SER A 152 -1.17 -22.73 17.29
C SER A 152 -0.59 -22.28 15.95
N THR A 153 -1.03 -22.84 14.81
CA THR A 153 -0.56 -22.42 13.49
C THR A 153 -0.89 -20.95 13.26
N LYS A 154 0.14 -20.13 12.99
CA LYS A 154 0.00 -18.69 12.72
C LYS A 154 -0.58 -18.49 11.32
N ARG A 155 -1.69 -17.76 11.21
CA ARG A 155 -2.45 -17.63 9.95
C ARG A 155 -2.35 -16.22 9.38
N PHE A 156 -2.15 -16.13 8.07
CA PHE A 156 -2.08 -14.90 7.30
C PHE A 156 -3.05 -15.02 6.12
N MET A 157 -4.20 -14.38 6.26
CA MET A 157 -5.25 -14.39 5.26
C MET A 157 -5.13 -13.17 4.33
N LEU A 158 -4.91 -13.41 3.05
CA LEU A 158 -4.78 -12.42 1.97
C LEU A 158 -6.06 -12.45 1.13
N TYR A 159 -7.01 -11.57 1.47
CA TYR A 159 -8.21 -11.37 0.68
C TYR A 159 -7.97 -10.40 -0.48
N GLN A 160 -8.65 -10.65 -1.61
CA GLN A 160 -8.73 -9.71 -2.74
C GLN A 160 -7.36 -9.33 -3.33
N ALA A 161 -6.37 -10.20 -3.20
CA ALA A 161 -5.01 -9.95 -3.69
C ALA A 161 -4.88 -10.06 -5.22
N GLY A 162 -5.92 -10.53 -5.92
CA GLY A 162 -5.96 -10.63 -7.37
C GLY A 162 -4.85 -11.51 -7.95
N CYS A 163 -4.57 -11.36 -9.24
CA CYS A 163 -3.67 -12.25 -9.98
C CYS A 163 -2.21 -12.25 -9.49
N HIS A 164 -1.80 -11.25 -8.70
CA HIS A 164 -0.44 -11.15 -8.14
C HIS A 164 -0.36 -11.68 -6.69
N GLY A 165 -1.49 -12.10 -6.11
CA GLY A 165 -1.59 -12.59 -4.75
C GLY A 165 -0.70 -13.80 -4.45
N GLY A 166 -0.48 -14.69 -5.43
CA GLY A 166 0.48 -15.80 -5.30
C GLY A 166 1.91 -15.33 -5.05
N GLY A 167 2.34 -14.25 -5.71
CA GLY A 167 3.67 -13.67 -5.52
C GLY A 167 3.81 -13.00 -4.14
N ILE A 168 2.78 -12.25 -3.71
CA ILE A 168 2.73 -11.66 -2.36
C ILE A 168 2.81 -12.75 -1.29
N ALA A 169 2.03 -13.82 -1.46
CA ALA A 169 1.98 -14.93 -0.52
C ALA A 169 3.34 -15.64 -0.40
N LEU A 170 4.06 -15.83 -1.51
CA LEU A 170 5.41 -16.40 -1.49
C LEU A 170 6.44 -15.47 -0.87
N ARG A 171 6.37 -14.16 -1.14
CA ARG A 171 7.25 -13.17 -0.50
C ARG A 171 7.06 -13.16 1.02
N LEU A 172 5.81 -13.12 1.47
CA LEU A 172 5.49 -13.22 2.90
C LEU A 172 5.98 -14.55 3.49
N ALA A 173 5.78 -15.66 2.79
CA ALA A 173 6.23 -16.97 3.24
C ALA A 173 7.76 -17.07 3.35
N LYS A 174 8.51 -16.42 2.45
CA LYS A 174 9.96 -16.31 2.53
C LYS A 174 10.37 -15.60 3.82
N ASP A 175 9.81 -14.43 4.08
CA ASP A 175 10.14 -13.65 5.29
C ASP A 175 9.77 -14.42 6.56
N LEU A 176 8.62 -15.10 6.58
CA LEU A 176 8.19 -15.94 7.70
C LEU A 176 9.13 -17.13 7.91
N ALA A 177 9.54 -17.81 6.84
CA ALA A 177 10.42 -18.97 6.92
C ALA A 177 11.86 -18.61 7.31
N GLU A 178 12.38 -17.47 6.86
CA GLU A 178 13.75 -17.03 7.13
C GLU A 178 13.91 -16.40 8.52
N ASN A 179 12.87 -15.73 9.02
CA ASN A 179 12.92 -15.05 10.33
C ASN A 179 12.45 -15.91 11.52
N ASN A 180 11.91 -17.12 11.28
CA ASN A 180 11.43 -17.98 12.35
C ASN A 180 12.14 -19.36 12.29
N ASP A 181 12.96 -19.65 13.30
CA ASP A 181 13.68 -20.92 13.37
C ASP A 181 12.74 -22.13 13.40
N GLY A 182 13.00 -23.10 12.53
CA GLY A 182 12.19 -24.30 12.39
C GLY A 182 10.85 -24.07 11.68
N ALA A 183 10.54 -22.85 11.23
CA ALA A 183 9.25 -22.57 10.59
C ALA A 183 9.05 -23.38 9.30
N ARG A 184 7.82 -23.82 9.13
CA ARG A 184 7.26 -24.46 7.94
C ARG A 184 6.01 -23.69 7.57
N VAL A 185 6.05 -23.04 6.42
CA VAL A 185 4.99 -22.16 5.93
C VAL A 185 4.25 -22.87 4.81
N LEU A 186 2.96 -23.13 5.02
CA LEU A 186 2.06 -23.63 3.98
C LEU A 186 1.46 -22.42 3.24
N VAL A 187 1.66 -22.35 1.92
CA VAL A 187 1.09 -21.30 1.08
C VAL A 187 -0.02 -21.85 0.20
N ALA A 188 -1.24 -21.34 0.40
CA ALA A 188 -2.42 -21.68 -0.37
C ALA A 188 -2.92 -20.47 -1.17
N ALA A 189 -3.11 -20.62 -2.48
CA ALA A 189 -3.67 -19.58 -3.35
C ALA A 189 -4.81 -20.17 -4.18
N LEU A 190 -6.01 -19.61 -4.06
CA LEU A 190 -7.25 -20.16 -4.62
C LEU A 190 -8.11 -19.09 -5.26
N GLU A 191 -8.50 -19.36 -6.51
CA GLU A 191 -9.28 -18.44 -7.33
C GLU A 191 -10.50 -19.13 -7.92
N GLN A 192 -11.64 -18.43 -7.88
CA GLN A 192 -12.91 -18.72 -8.53
C GLN A 192 -13.47 -17.37 -8.97
N ALA A 193 -14.11 -17.29 -10.14
CA ALA A 193 -14.68 -16.04 -10.60
C ALA A 193 -15.88 -15.65 -9.71
N GLY A 194 -15.76 -14.59 -8.90
CA GLY A 194 -16.81 -14.01 -8.07
C GLY A 194 -16.69 -12.48 -8.02
N VAL A 195 -17.83 -11.77 -7.86
CA VAL A 195 -17.91 -10.28 -7.90
C VAL A 195 -18.84 -9.73 -6.78
N GLU A 196 -18.39 -8.61 -6.21
CA GLU A 196 -18.99 -7.53 -5.36
C GLU A 196 -19.90 -7.85 -4.17
N LYS A 197 -19.39 -7.56 -2.95
CA LYS A 197 -20.08 -7.61 -1.65
C LYS A 197 -20.79 -6.28 -1.30
N ASP A 198 -21.87 -6.30 -0.51
CA ASP A 198 -22.44 -5.10 0.12
C ASP A 198 -21.70 -4.80 1.44
N TRP A 199 -20.91 -3.74 1.44
CA TRP A 199 -20.03 -3.38 2.55
C TRP A 199 -20.59 -2.30 3.46
N ASN A 200 -21.78 -1.78 3.14
CA ASN A 200 -22.21 -0.49 3.64
C ASN A 200 -22.61 -0.52 5.12
N GLU A 201 -23.18 -1.63 5.59
CA GLU A 201 -23.63 -1.81 6.98
C GLU A 201 -22.59 -2.47 7.89
N GLU A 202 -21.56 -3.11 7.32
CA GLU A 202 -20.59 -3.91 8.09
C GLU A 202 -19.28 -3.17 8.35
N LEU A 203 -18.85 -2.31 7.41
CA LEU A 203 -17.51 -1.73 7.42
C LEU A 203 -17.51 -0.21 7.36
N PHE A 204 -16.71 0.44 8.20
CA PHE A 204 -16.28 1.82 7.95
C PHE A 204 -15.08 1.85 6.98
N TRP A 205 -14.92 2.95 6.25
CA TRP A 205 -13.95 3.05 5.14
C TRP A 205 -12.98 4.20 5.33
N VAL A 206 -11.69 3.89 5.36
CA VAL A 206 -10.58 4.86 5.43
C VAL A 206 -9.83 4.81 4.11
N VAL A 207 -10.25 5.59 3.12
CA VAL A 207 -9.67 5.56 1.76
C VAL A 207 -8.78 6.77 1.56
N HIS A 208 -7.55 6.56 1.07
CA HIS A 208 -6.63 7.65 0.71
C HIS A 208 -7.28 8.56 -0.36
N PRO A 209 -7.53 9.84 -0.06
CA PRO A 209 -8.11 10.83 -0.97
C PRO A 209 -7.07 11.40 -1.93
N GLY A 210 -6.44 10.55 -2.75
CA GLY A 210 -5.40 10.97 -3.69
C GLY A 210 -5.93 11.85 -4.84
N GLY A 211 -7.25 11.83 -5.06
CA GLY A 211 -7.96 12.58 -6.08
C GLY A 211 -9.46 12.29 -6.03
N ARG A 212 -10.30 13.24 -6.48
CA ARG A 212 -11.75 13.07 -6.57
C ARG A 212 -12.14 11.80 -7.33
N GLU A 213 -11.53 11.60 -8.49
CA GLU A 213 -11.76 10.45 -9.35
C GLU A 213 -11.44 9.12 -8.67
N ILE A 214 -10.47 9.07 -7.74
CA ILE A 214 -10.13 7.85 -7.00
C ILE A 214 -11.28 7.51 -6.06
N LEU A 215 -11.76 8.46 -5.27
CA LEU A 215 -12.89 8.26 -4.37
C LEU A 215 -14.17 7.90 -5.14
N ASP A 216 -14.46 8.60 -6.24
CA ASP A 216 -15.63 8.35 -7.09
C ASP A 216 -15.56 6.94 -7.71
N ARG A 217 -14.38 6.50 -8.13
CA ARG A 217 -14.18 5.14 -8.65
C ARG A 217 -14.27 4.08 -7.56
N VAL A 218 -13.69 4.29 -6.38
CA VAL A 218 -13.79 3.36 -5.26
C VAL A 218 -15.25 3.21 -4.83
N GLU A 219 -15.97 4.33 -4.66
CA GLU A 219 -17.39 4.35 -4.34
C GLU A 219 -18.22 3.58 -5.39
N SER A 220 -18.04 3.92 -6.67
CA SER A 220 -18.79 3.27 -7.76
C SER A 220 -18.43 1.80 -7.96
N LYS A 221 -17.16 1.41 -7.76
CA LYS A 221 -16.68 0.03 -7.98
C LYS A 221 -16.91 -0.88 -6.79
N LEU A 222 -17.13 -0.35 -5.60
CA LEU A 222 -17.45 -1.14 -4.41
C LEU A 222 -18.93 -1.04 -4.04
N GLY A 223 -19.73 -0.33 -4.83
CA GLY A 223 -21.15 -0.11 -4.55
C GLY A 223 -21.39 0.60 -3.21
N LEU A 224 -20.49 1.51 -2.81
CA LEU A 224 -20.61 2.18 -1.53
C LEU A 224 -21.74 3.22 -1.58
N ARG A 225 -22.49 3.33 -0.48
CA ARG A 225 -23.38 4.45 -0.24
C ARG A 225 -22.57 5.74 -0.20
N LYS A 226 -23.21 6.83 -0.58
CA LYS A 226 -22.59 8.16 -0.70
C LYS A 226 -21.93 8.62 0.60
N ASP A 227 -22.47 8.23 1.75
CA ASP A 227 -21.98 8.60 3.08
C ASP A 227 -20.66 7.91 3.48
N LYS A 228 -20.32 6.76 2.88
CA LYS A 228 -19.18 5.94 3.33
C LYS A 228 -17.83 6.62 3.17
N LEU A 229 -17.70 7.49 2.16
CA LEU A 229 -16.45 8.21 1.88
C LEU A 229 -16.53 9.70 2.27
N ASP A 230 -17.58 10.14 2.97
CA ASP A 230 -17.76 11.55 3.32
C ASP A 230 -16.61 12.11 4.17
N VAL A 231 -16.05 11.30 5.07
CA VAL A 231 -14.88 11.70 5.88
C VAL A 231 -13.66 11.90 4.98
N ALA A 232 -13.40 10.96 4.06
CA ALA A 232 -12.28 11.07 3.12
C ALA A 232 -12.44 12.27 2.17
N ARG A 233 -13.67 12.54 1.73
CA ARG A 233 -14.02 13.72 0.93
C ARG A 233 -13.83 15.01 1.71
N GLU A 234 -14.21 15.05 2.98
CA GLU A 234 -13.95 16.21 3.83
C GLU A 234 -12.45 16.46 3.98
N VAL A 235 -11.66 15.43 4.29
CA VAL A 235 -10.21 15.60 4.45
C VAL A 235 -9.60 16.12 3.16
N MET A 236 -10.06 15.64 2.00
CA MET A 236 -9.66 16.19 0.71
C MET A 236 -10.06 17.66 0.55
N ARG A 237 -11.25 18.04 1.01
CA ARG A 237 -11.79 19.41 0.97
C ARG A 237 -10.95 20.36 1.81
N GLN A 238 -10.62 19.98 3.05
CA GLN A 238 -9.93 20.83 4.01
C GLN A 238 -8.41 20.86 3.85
N HIS A 239 -7.80 19.73 3.51
CA HIS A 239 -6.35 19.59 3.54
C HIS A 239 -5.73 19.30 2.17
N GLY A 240 -6.56 18.97 1.16
CA GLY A 240 -6.07 18.48 -0.12
C GLY A 240 -5.40 17.12 -0.03
N ASN A 241 -4.60 16.78 -1.03
CA ASN A 241 -3.82 15.55 -1.01
C ASN A 241 -2.49 15.79 -0.28
N THR A 242 -2.41 15.39 0.98
CA THR A 242 -1.21 15.39 1.82
C THR A 242 -0.38 14.10 1.69
N LEU A 243 -0.52 13.37 0.57
CA LEU A 243 0.20 12.13 0.28
C LEU A 243 0.00 11.06 1.39
N SER A 244 1.08 10.59 2.02
CA SER A 244 1.05 9.46 2.95
C SER A 244 0.25 9.73 4.23
N SER A 245 0.17 10.99 4.68
CA SER A 245 -0.53 11.36 5.91
C SER A 245 -2.05 11.37 5.79
N CYS A 246 -2.61 11.38 4.58
CA CYS A 246 -4.05 11.52 4.40
C CYS A 246 -4.86 10.45 5.15
N VAL A 247 -4.43 9.19 5.14
CA VAL A 247 -5.18 8.11 5.79
C VAL A 247 -5.20 8.26 7.32
N ILE A 248 -4.17 8.87 7.91
CA ILE A 248 -4.10 9.18 9.33
C ILE A 248 -5.08 10.31 9.67
N ILE A 249 -5.08 11.37 8.85
CA ILE A 249 -6.01 12.51 9.00
C ILE A 249 -7.47 12.05 8.82
N VAL A 250 -7.75 11.14 7.89
CA VAL A 250 -9.09 10.54 7.71
C VAL A 250 -9.53 9.75 8.93
N MET A 251 -8.63 8.99 9.57
CA MET A 251 -8.97 8.30 10.82
C MET A 251 -9.26 9.26 11.96
N GLU A 252 -8.50 10.36 12.06
CA GLU A 252 -8.71 11.36 13.11
C GLU A 252 -10.03 12.12 12.94
N GLU A 253 -10.32 12.59 11.73
CA GLU A 253 -11.60 13.24 11.41
C GLU A 253 -12.78 12.27 11.64
N MET A 254 -12.63 10.99 11.29
CA MET A 254 -13.65 9.96 11.54
C MET A 254 -13.90 9.78 13.04
N ARG A 255 -12.83 9.71 13.84
CA ARG A 255 -12.90 9.56 15.29
C ARG A 255 -13.62 10.75 15.92
N GLN A 256 -13.22 11.98 15.57
CA GLN A 256 -13.78 13.21 16.11
C GLN A 256 -15.27 13.34 15.77
N ARG A 257 -15.65 13.16 14.50
CA ARG A 257 -17.06 13.17 14.08
C ARG A 257 -17.90 12.13 14.80
N SER A 258 -17.35 10.93 14.99
CA SER A 258 -18.06 9.85 15.69
C SER A 258 -18.30 10.21 17.16
N ALA A 259 -17.35 10.89 17.80
CA ALA A 259 -17.50 11.39 19.16
C ALA A 259 -18.53 12.52 19.24
N ASP A 260 -18.44 13.53 18.35
CA ASP A 260 -19.36 14.68 18.32
C ASP A 260 -20.81 14.27 18.07
N GLN A 261 -21.01 13.22 17.27
CA GLN A 261 -22.33 12.64 16.98
C GLN A 261 -22.81 11.64 18.04
N GLY A 262 -22.02 11.38 19.09
CA GLY A 262 -22.36 10.42 20.14
C GLY A 262 -22.49 8.98 19.65
N LEU A 263 -21.79 8.60 18.57
CA LEU A 263 -21.85 7.26 18.00
C LEU A 263 -21.18 6.24 18.93
N ARG A 264 -21.57 4.97 18.77
CA ARG A 264 -21.11 3.87 19.63
C ARG A 264 -19.59 3.64 19.53
N THR A 265 -19.00 3.80 18.34
CA THR A 265 -17.59 3.49 18.06
C THR A 265 -16.92 4.64 17.33
N THR A 266 -15.58 4.70 17.40
CA THR A 266 -14.74 5.67 16.69
C THR A 266 -14.74 5.49 15.16
N GLY A 267 -15.38 4.44 14.65
CA GLY A 267 -15.49 4.11 13.23
C GLY A 267 -16.92 4.29 12.71
N GLN A 268 -17.50 5.48 12.91
CA GLN A 268 -18.87 5.81 12.48
C GLN A 268 -19.94 4.85 13.05
N GLY A 269 -19.78 4.40 14.30
CA GLY A 269 -20.70 3.44 14.92
C GLY A 269 -20.52 1.97 14.50
N LEU A 270 -19.63 1.69 13.54
CA LEU A 270 -19.30 0.34 13.06
C LEU A 270 -18.07 -0.21 13.78
N GLU A 271 -18.01 -1.53 13.95
CA GLU A 271 -16.91 -2.18 14.68
C GLU A 271 -15.69 -2.44 13.79
N TRP A 272 -15.90 -2.79 12.52
CA TRP A 272 -14.84 -3.18 11.60
C TRP A 272 -14.70 -2.16 10.47
N GLY A 273 -13.50 -2.03 9.92
CA GLY A 273 -13.27 -1.15 8.79
C GLY A 273 -12.07 -1.54 7.95
N LEU A 274 -11.99 -0.95 6.76
CA LEU A 274 -10.88 -1.14 5.82
C LEU A 274 -10.20 0.19 5.54
N LEU A 275 -8.87 0.17 5.57
CA LEU A 275 -8.02 1.28 5.14
C LEU A 275 -7.36 0.93 3.82
N PHE A 276 -7.49 1.81 2.83
CA PHE A 276 -6.80 1.72 1.53
C PHE A 276 -5.83 2.88 1.32
N GLY A 277 -4.56 2.57 1.04
CA GLY A 277 -3.55 3.48 0.50
C GLY A 277 -3.23 3.17 -0.97
N PHE A 278 -2.96 4.18 -1.78
CA PHE A 278 -2.62 4.02 -3.21
C PHE A 278 -1.27 4.66 -3.51
N GLY A 279 -0.46 4.09 -4.42
CA GLY A 279 0.86 4.65 -4.75
C GLY A 279 1.37 4.34 -6.18
N PRO A 280 2.50 4.97 -6.60
CA PRO A 280 3.09 4.82 -7.93
C PRO A 280 3.43 3.36 -8.30
N GLY A 281 3.35 3.02 -9.59
CA GLY A 281 3.43 1.65 -10.12
C GLY A 281 2.08 0.92 -10.21
N LEU A 282 1.10 1.45 -9.46
CA LEU A 282 -0.15 0.87 -8.95
C LEU A 282 0.07 -0.19 -7.87
N THR A 283 0.47 0.29 -6.68
CA THR A 283 0.43 -0.47 -5.42
C THR A 283 -0.80 -0.04 -4.62
N VAL A 284 -1.54 -1.02 -4.09
CA VAL A 284 -2.65 -0.80 -3.15
C VAL A 284 -2.25 -1.41 -1.81
N GLU A 285 -2.35 -0.62 -0.75
CA GLU A 285 -2.10 -1.08 0.61
C GLU A 285 -3.40 -1.17 1.39
N THR A 286 -3.68 -2.34 1.96
CA THR A 286 -4.92 -2.61 2.71
C THR A 286 -4.62 -2.96 4.16
N ILE A 287 -5.37 -2.38 5.10
CA ILE A 287 -5.34 -2.71 6.53
C ILE A 287 -6.76 -2.92 7.03
N VAL A 288 -6.98 -4.00 7.79
CA VAL A 288 -8.23 -4.21 8.54
C VAL A 288 -8.14 -3.50 9.89
N LEU A 289 -9.13 -2.67 10.18
CA LEU A 289 -9.25 -1.89 11.40
C LEU A 289 -10.40 -2.40 12.26
N ARG A 290 -10.24 -2.26 13.58
CA ARG A 290 -11.32 -2.44 14.55
C ARG A 290 -11.48 -1.16 15.36
N ALA A 291 -12.67 -0.56 15.32
CA ALA A 291 -12.98 0.66 16.05
C ALA A 291 -13.15 0.38 17.55
N LEU A 292 -12.77 1.36 18.37
CA LEU A 292 -12.95 1.31 19.82
C LEU A 292 -14.28 1.98 20.22
N PRO A 293 -14.87 1.65 21.37
CA PRO A 293 -16.03 2.36 21.89
C PRO A 293 -15.70 3.84 22.17
N CYS A 294 -16.56 4.77 21.78
CA CYS A 294 -16.35 6.21 22.03
C CYS A 294 -16.26 6.55 23.53
N GLN A 295 -16.93 5.76 24.39
CA GLN A 295 -16.92 5.91 25.86
C GLN A 295 -15.58 5.51 26.52
N ALA A 296 -14.64 4.92 25.78
CA ALA A 296 -13.33 4.52 26.28
C ALA A 296 -12.27 5.64 26.18
N LEU A 297 -12.63 6.79 25.60
CA LEU A 297 -11.77 7.97 25.53
C LEU A 297 -12.11 8.90 26.71
N PRO A 298 -11.18 9.20 27.64
CA PRO A 298 -11.46 10.12 28.73
C PRO A 298 -11.80 11.52 28.18
N ASN A 299 -12.90 12.08 28.68
CA ASN A 299 -13.33 13.46 28.47
C ASN A 299 -12.17 14.44 28.71
N LEU A 300 -11.56 14.97 27.64
CA LEU A 300 -10.45 15.91 27.69
C LEU A 300 -10.87 17.39 27.87
N TYR A 301 -12.11 17.67 28.27
CA TYR A 301 -12.61 19.05 28.42
C TYR A 301 -13.30 19.37 29.76
N SER A 302 -13.09 18.58 30.82
CA SER A 302 -13.58 18.94 32.15
C SER A 302 -12.49 18.86 33.20
N SER A 303 -12.06 20.04 33.64
CA SER A 303 -11.16 20.25 34.77
C SER A 303 -11.64 19.56 36.06
N SER A 304 -10.64 19.09 36.81
CA SER A 304 -10.66 18.75 38.25
C SER A 304 -11.32 17.42 38.65
N ASN A 305 -10.49 16.60 39.30
CA ASN A 305 -10.80 15.42 40.13
C ASN A 305 -11.27 14.14 39.42
N LEU A 306 -10.33 13.24 39.12
CA LEU A 306 -10.32 11.89 39.73
C LEU A 306 -8.97 11.17 39.47
N MET A 307 -8.05 11.25 40.43
CA MET A 307 -7.08 10.18 40.65
C MET A 307 -7.86 8.99 41.23
N GLY A 308 -8.31 8.08 40.37
CA GLY A 308 -8.97 6.84 40.81
C GLY A 308 -9.81 6.25 39.69
N SER A 309 -9.62 4.96 39.43
CA SER A 309 -10.47 4.13 38.54
C SER A 309 -10.14 4.09 37.04
N LEU A 310 -8.85 4.15 36.67
CA LEU A 310 -8.36 3.47 35.45
C LEU A 310 -7.15 2.60 35.78
N LYS A 311 -7.33 1.66 36.72
CA LYS A 311 -6.61 0.38 36.60
C LYS A 311 -7.21 -0.31 35.39
N ALA A 312 -6.67 0.00 34.22
CA ALA A 312 -6.95 -0.75 33.01
C ALA A 312 -6.83 -2.23 33.35
N ARG A 313 -7.92 -2.98 33.15
CA ARG A 313 -7.82 -4.43 32.96
C ARG A 313 -6.91 -4.62 31.76
N GLU A 314 -5.61 -4.80 32.01
CA GLU A 314 -4.64 -5.39 31.10
C GLU A 314 -5.05 -6.85 30.87
N GLY A 315 -6.17 -7.03 30.17
CA GLY A 315 -6.58 -8.31 29.62
C GLY A 315 -5.89 -8.49 28.28
N SER A 316 -4.97 -9.46 28.23
CA SER A 316 -4.48 -10.18 27.05
C SER A 316 -5.29 -9.92 25.77
N SER A 317 -4.84 -8.97 24.96
CA SER A 317 -5.30 -8.81 23.59
C SER A 317 -4.05 -8.72 22.72
N SER A 318 -3.82 -9.74 21.91
CA SER A 318 -2.64 -9.91 21.05
C SER A 318 -2.63 -8.99 19.82
N TYR A 319 -3.43 -7.92 19.83
CA TYR A 319 -3.64 -7.05 18.66
C TYR A 319 -3.16 -5.63 18.95
N ALA A 320 -2.46 -5.04 17.98
CA ALA A 320 -2.06 -3.64 18.01
C ALA A 320 -3.30 -2.74 18.09
N LYS A 321 -3.16 -1.65 18.84
CA LYS A 321 -4.20 -0.65 19.02
C LYS A 321 -3.63 0.73 18.70
N ILE A 322 -4.41 1.57 18.03
CA ILE A 322 -4.10 3.00 17.94
C ILE A 322 -4.42 3.60 19.29
N LEU A 323 -3.41 4.19 19.93
CA LEU A 323 -3.51 4.71 21.30
C LEU A 323 -3.67 6.23 21.36
N GLY A 324 -3.30 6.93 20.29
CA GLY A 324 -3.48 8.36 20.12
C GLY A 324 -3.22 8.77 18.67
N LEU A 325 -3.83 9.86 18.24
CA LEU A 325 -3.65 10.44 16.91
C LEU A 325 -3.35 11.94 17.03
N GLY A 326 -2.59 12.46 16.08
CA GLY A 326 -2.19 13.85 16.02
C GLY A 326 -1.88 14.26 14.59
N SER A 327 -2.10 15.53 14.29
CA SER A 327 -1.81 16.12 12.99
C SER A 327 -1.27 17.53 13.17
N ALA A 328 -0.44 17.97 12.22
CA ALA A 328 0.05 19.33 12.13
C ALA A 328 -0.01 19.75 10.67
N VAL A 329 -0.21 21.04 10.43
CA VAL A 329 -0.28 21.64 9.10
C VAL A 329 0.61 22.87 9.04
N PRO A 330 1.22 23.18 7.88
CA PRO A 330 1.95 24.44 7.70
C PRO A 330 1.11 25.68 8.03
N GLU A 331 1.79 26.72 8.52
CA GLU A 331 1.18 27.97 8.99
C GLU A 331 0.45 28.73 7.88
N HIS A 332 1.00 28.79 6.66
CA HIS A 332 0.40 29.58 5.59
C HIS A 332 -0.75 28.83 4.91
N VAL A 333 -1.90 29.49 4.83
CA VAL A 333 -3.14 28.92 4.26
C VAL A 333 -3.66 29.79 3.13
N TRP A 334 -3.87 29.17 1.97
CA TRP A 334 -4.37 29.84 0.77
C TRP A 334 -5.75 29.31 0.38
N PRO A 335 -6.78 30.16 0.22
CA PRO A 335 -8.05 29.74 -0.34
C PRO A 335 -7.87 29.25 -1.79
N GLN A 336 -8.39 28.07 -2.13
CA GLN A 336 -8.30 27.48 -3.46
C GLN A 336 -8.82 28.43 -4.56
N LYS A 337 -9.88 29.17 -4.23
CA LYS A 337 -10.56 30.13 -5.13
C LYS A 337 -9.66 31.28 -5.60
N SER A 338 -8.70 31.70 -4.78
CA SER A 338 -7.73 32.76 -5.12
C SER A 338 -6.31 32.21 -5.37
N PHE A 339 -6.09 30.90 -5.17
CA PHE A 339 -4.77 30.28 -5.24
C PHE A 339 -4.12 30.42 -6.61
N THR A 340 -4.88 30.32 -7.70
CA THR A 340 -4.31 30.41 -9.05
C THR A 340 -3.81 31.82 -9.37
N ASP A 341 -4.57 32.84 -8.98
CA ASP A 341 -4.16 34.23 -9.19
C ASP A 341 -2.95 34.58 -8.33
N TYR A 342 -2.95 34.14 -7.07
CA TYR A 342 -1.79 34.22 -6.18
C TYR A 342 -0.56 33.52 -6.78
N TYR A 343 -0.69 32.26 -7.22
CA TYR A 343 0.45 31.48 -7.73
C TYR A 343 1.03 32.11 -9.01
N PHE A 344 0.18 32.60 -9.91
CA PHE A 344 0.63 33.25 -11.15
C PHE A 344 1.26 34.62 -10.87
N ASP A 345 0.82 35.32 -9.83
CA ASP A 345 1.45 36.57 -9.40
C ASP A 345 2.85 36.35 -8.82
N VAL A 346 2.97 35.42 -7.87
CA VAL A 346 4.26 35.10 -7.22
C VAL A 346 5.24 34.43 -8.18
N ALA A 347 4.74 33.71 -9.20
CA ALA A 347 5.56 33.15 -10.27
C ALA A 347 5.84 34.13 -11.43
N GLU A 348 5.44 35.41 -11.30
CA GLU A 348 5.55 36.45 -12.34
C GLU A 348 5.01 36.00 -13.72
N SER A 349 4.01 35.13 -13.67
CA SER A 349 3.47 34.38 -14.80
C SER A 349 2.10 34.89 -15.26
N ASN A 350 1.66 36.04 -14.76
CA ASN A 350 0.37 36.67 -15.08
C ASN A 350 0.12 36.85 -16.60
N HIS A 351 1.19 36.91 -17.40
CA HIS A 351 1.12 36.98 -18.85
C HIS A 351 0.61 35.67 -19.51
N MET A 352 0.69 34.53 -18.82
CA MET A 352 0.22 33.22 -19.30
C MET A 352 -1.28 33.02 -19.04
N VAL A 353 -2.12 33.89 -19.62
CA VAL A 353 -3.57 33.96 -19.36
C VAL A 353 -4.28 32.62 -19.61
N ASP A 354 -4.04 31.98 -20.76
CA ASP A 354 -4.67 30.69 -21.10
C ASP A 354 -4.29 29.57 -20.12
N LEU A 355 -3.05 29.60 -19.61
CA LEU A 355 -2.59 28.62 -18.63
C LEU A 355 -3.22 28.89 -17.26
N ASN A 356 -3.38 30.16 -16.88
CA ASN A 356 -4.09 30.54 -15.66
C ASN A 356 -5.55 30.06 -15.71
N GLU A 357 -6.25 30.27 -16.83
CA GLU A 357 -7.62 29.79 -17.01
C GLU A 357 -7.72 28.25 -16.93
N LYS A 358 -6.80 27.53 -17.58
CA LYS A 358 -6.72 26.07 -17.45
C LYS A 358 -6.47 25.65 -16.00
N PHE A 359 -5.58 26.34 -15.29
CA PHE A 359 -5.27 26.03 -13.90
C PHE A 359 -6.45 26.33 -12.97
N LYS A 360 -7.21 27.41 -13.21
CA LYS A 360 -8.48 27.72 -12.54
C LYS A 360 -9.49 26.60 -12.73
N ASN A 361 -9.67 26.14 -13.97
CA ASN A 361 -10.56 25.03 -14.29
C ASN A 361 -10.15 23.72 -13.61
N ILE A 362 -8.84 23.44 -13.48
CA ILE A 362 -8.33 22.29 -12.71
C ILE A 362 -8.65 22.46 -11.23
N CYS A 363 -8.31 23.61 -10.64
CA CYS A 363 -8.50 23.87 -9.21
C CYS A 363 -9.98 23.75 -8.81
N GLN A 364 -10.91 24.26 -9.62
CA GLN A 364 -12.36 24.14 -9.40
C GLN A 364 -12.87 22.69 -9.37
N LYS A 365 -12.18 21.75 -10.03
CA LYS A 365 -12.59 20.34 -10.10
C LYS A 365 -12.02 19.45 -8.99
N THR A 366 -11.09 19.97 -8.19
CA THR A 366 -10.29 19.18 -7.22
C THR A 366 -10.97 18.93 -5.87
N MET A 367 -12.15 19.51 -5.60
CA MET A 367 -12.84 19.52 -4.30
C MET A 367 -12.10 20.25 -3.16
N ILE A 368 -10.87 20.73 -3.39
CA ILE A 368 -10.04 21.42 -2.40
C ILE A 368 -10.59 22.83 -2.16
N GLU A 369 -10.73 23.24 -0.90
CA GLU A 369 -11.15 24.60 -0.53
C GLU A 369 -10.00 25.51 -0.13
N LYS A 370 -8.97 24.94 0.48
CA LYS A 370 -7.77 25.66 0.94
C LYS A 370 -6.54 24.77 0.83
N ARG A 371 -5.36 25.39 0.74
CA ARG A 371 -4.06 24.73 0.67
C ARG A 371 -3.16 25.23 1.79
N HIS A 372 -2.48 24.30 2.44
CA HIS A 372 -1.43 24.61 3.39
C HIS A 372 -0.07 24.62 2.68
N VAL A 373 0.75 25.63 2.92
CA VAL A 373 2.02 25.84 2.23
C VAL A 373 3.09 26.25 3.24
N SER A 374 4.27 25.64 3.17
CA SER A 374 5.38 25.97 4.07
C SER A 374 6.19 27.21 3.63
N MET A 375 6.02 27.64 2.40
CA MET A 375 6.72 28.80 1.81
C MET A 375 5.87 30.06 1.93
N SER A 376 6.46 31.13 2.46
CA SER A 376 5.84 32.47 2.50
C SER A 376 6.00 33.20 1.16
N ASP A 377 5.20 34.24 0.94
CA ASP A 377 5.32 35.15 -0.22
C ASP A 377 6.73 35.72 -0.33
N ASP A 378 7.26 36.24 0.78
CA ASP A 378 8.59 36.86 0.83
C ASP A 378 9.68 35.85 0.44
N PHE A 379 9.54 34.61 0.88
CA PHE A 379 10.48 33.54 0.52
C PHE A 379 10.41 33.20 -0.98
N LEU A 380 9.21 33.08 -1.54
CA LEU A 380 9.04 32.78 -2.96
C LEU A 380 9.52 33.93 -3.86
N ARG A 381 9.24 35.18 -3.48
CA ARG A 381 9.71 36.38 -4.21
C ARG A 381 11.23 36.57 -4.13
N SER A 382 11.82 36.24 -2.98
CA SER A 382 13.29 36.28 -2.81
C SER A 382 14.00 35.13 -3.52
N ASN A 383 13.26 34.07 -3.90
CA ASN A 383 13.81 32.86 -4.51
C ASN A 383 13.01 32.45 -5.77
N PRO A 384 13.06 33.26 -6.84
CA PRO A 384 12.26 33.03 -8.05
C PRO A 384 12.60 31.71 -8.76
N CYS A 385 13.75 31.10 -8.50
CA CYS A 385 14.10 29.77 -8.99
C CYS A 385 13.12 28.67 -8.53
N ILE A 386 12.39 28.89 -7.44
CA ILE A 386 11.36 27.95 -6.94
C ILE A 386 10.11 27.99 -7.82
N THR A 387 9.74 29.14 -8.37
CA THR A 387 8.52 29.30 -9.16
C THR A 387 8.78 29.26 -10.66
N ALA A 388 10.01 29.52 -11.10
CA ALA A 388 10.43 29.49 -12.49
C ALA A 388 10.46 28.06 -13.07
N TYR A 389 9.81 27.87 -14.21
CA TYR A 389 9.79 26.60 -14.94
C TYR A 389 11.21 26.18 -15.37
N LYS A 390 11.59 24.92 -15.05
CA LYS A 390 12.91 24.32 -15.30
C LYS A 390 14.11 24.98 -14.60
N SER A 391 13.87 25.88 -13.63
CA SER A 391 14.97 26.44 -12.84
C SER A 391 15.43 25.45 -11.77
N LEU A 392 16.75 25.35 -11.58
CA LEU A 392 17.34 24.52 -10.53
C LEU A 392 17.01 25.14 -9.17
N SER A 393 16.32 24.37 -8.33
CA SER A 393 15.89 24.79 -7.00
C SER A 393 16.01 23.67 -5.96
N LEU A 394 16.70 22.59 -6.28
CA LEU A 394 16.75 21.40 -5.42
C LEU A 394 17.34 21.72 -4.04
N ASN A 395 18.52 22.35 -4.00
CA ASN A 395 19.20 22.67 -2.73
C ASN A 395 18.33 23.53 -1.82
N LEU A 396 17.70 24.56 -2.36
CA LEU A 396 16.87 25.47 -1.59
C LEU A 396 15.59 24.81 -1.08
N ARG A 397 14.96 23.94 -1.89
CA ARG A 397 13.80 23.14 -1.44
C ARG A 397 14.20 22.12 -0.39
N GLN A 398 15.41 21.57 -0.50
CA GLN A 398 15.97 20.61 0.43
C GLN A 398 16.27 21.26 1.78
N GLU A 399 16.91 22.44 1.80
CA GLU A 399 17.15 23.24 3.01
C GLU A 399 15.84 23.58 3.74
N LEU A 400 14.82 23.99 2.98
CA LEU A 400 13.49 24.26 3.55
C LEU A 400 12.86 23.00 4.16
N ALA A 401 12.95 21.88 3.45
CA ALA A 401 12.40 20.61 3.92
C ALA A 401 13.12 20.11 5.17
N ASP A 402 14.44 20.21 5.21
CA ASP A 402 15.26 19.78 6.36
C ASP A 402 14.95 20.60 7.61
N ALA A 403 14.54 21.86 7.47
CA ALA A 403 14.05 22.67 8.58
C ALA A 403 12.59 22.34 8.96
N THR A 404 11.71 22.23 7.96
CA THR A 404 10.25 22.19 8.19
C THR A 404 9.71 20.80 8.55
N VAL A 405 10.23 19.75 7.90
CA VAL A 405 9.73 18.37 8.07
C VAL A 405 9.90 17.87 9.52
N PRO A 406 11.06 18.05 10.18
CA PRO A 406 11.21 17.63 11.57
C PRO A 406 10.31 18.41 12.53
N GLN A 407 10.11 19.71 12.30
CA GLN A 407 9.29 20.58 13.15
C GLN A 407 7.82 20.17 13.12
N LEU A 408 7.22 20.10 11.93
CA LEU A 408 5.84 19.63 11.76
C LEU A 408 5.69 18.20 12.27
N GLY A 409 6.72 17.38 12.14
CA GLY A 409 6.69 16.00 12.61
C GLY A 409 6.68 15.88 14.12
N ALA A 410 7.47 16.72 14.79
CA ALA A 410 7.46 16.81 16.23
C ALA A 410 6.12 17.38 16.74
N GLU A 411 5.54 18.39 16.09
CA GLU A 411 4.23 18.95 16.45
C GLU A 411 3.11 17.90 16.35
N ALA A 412 3.01 17.20 15.21
CA ALA A 412 2.02 16.14 15.03
C ALA A 412 2.20 15.00 16.03
N ALA A 413 3.45 14.62 16.29
CA ALA A 413 3.78 13.59 17.27
C ALA A 413 3.47 14.03 18.71
N TRP A 414 3.67 15.30 19.06
CA TRP A 414 3.32 15.84 20.37
C TRP A 414 1.82 15.75 20.63
N GLU A 415 0.98 16.15 19.65
CA GLU A 415 -0.46 16.01 19.79
C GLU A 415 -0.89 14.53 19.89
N ALA A 416 -0.25 13.63 19.14
CA ALA A 416 -0.51 12.18 19.25
C ALA A 416 -0.13 11.60 20.62
N ILE A 417 1.02 12.00 21.18
CA ILE A 417 1.48 11.57 22.52
C ILE A 417 0.57 12.14 23.61
N LYS A 418 0.11 13.38 23.44
CA LYS A 418 -0.83 14.03 24.36
C LYS A 418 -2.19 13.36 24.34
N ASP A 419 -2.74 13.02 23.17
CA ASP A 419 -3.98 12.25 23.02
C ASP A 419 -3.84 10.84 23.62
N TRP A 420 -2.66 10.22 23.48
CA TRP A 420 -2.34 8.96 24.15
C TRP A 420 -2.31 9.07 25.70
N GLY A 421 -2.00 10.25 26.24
CA GLY A 421 -2.03 10.52 27.68
C GLY A 421 -0.86 9.90 28.47
N ARG A 422 0.25 9.56 27.80
CA ARG A 422 1.48 9.06 28.43
C ARG A 422 2.69 9.93 28.11
N LYS A 423 3.84 9.62 28.72
CA LYS A 423 5.08 10.39 28.54
C LYS A 423 5.75 10.01 27.22
N ALA A 424 6.36 10.99 26.55
CA ALA A 424 7.17 10.76 25.35
C ALA A 424 8.31 9.74 25.62
N SER A 425 8.85 9.70 26.85
CA SER A 425 9.84 8.71 27.28
C SER A 425 9.40 7.25 27.18
N ASP A 426 8.08 7.00 27.09
CA ASP A 426 7.52 5.65 26.98
C ASP A 426 7.51 5.14 25.53
N VAL A 427 7.84 5.98 24.54
CA VAL A 427 7.93 5.60 23.13
C VAL A 427 9.19 4.76 22.90
N THR A 428 8.99 3.52 22.45
CA THR A 428 10.09 2.57 22.24
C THR A 428 10.56 2.49 20.80
N HIS A 429 9.69 2.79 19.84
CA HIS A 429 10.00 2.76 18.41
C HIS A 429 9.43 4.01 17.72
N LEU A 430 10.15 4.52 16.73
CA LEU A 430 9.69 5.57 15.81
C LEU A 430 9.72 5.02 14.38
N VAL A 431 8.57 5.00 13.72
CA VAL A 431 8.47 4.77 12.27
C VAL A 431 8.17 6.10 11.61
N PHE A 432 9.12 6.63 10.86
CA PHE A 432 9.01 7.92 10.21
C PHE A 432 8.91 7.72 8.69
N CYS A 433 7.94 8.36 8.04
CA CYS A 433 7.68 8.25 6.61
C CYS A 433 7.61 9.64 5.98
N THR A 434 8.34 9.84 4.88
CA THR A 434 8.27 11.09 4.11
C THR A 434 8.65 10.89 2.64
N THR A 435 8.06 11.68 1.74
CA THR A 435 8.51 11.82 0.34
C THR A 435 9.63 12.83 0.14
N VAL A 436 10.05 13.52 1.21
CA VAL A 436 11.00 14.62 1.12
C VAL A 436 12.27 14.26 1.88
N SER A 437 13.41 14.73 1.35
CA SER A 437 14.73 14.64 1.97
C SER A 437 15.35 13.23 2.03
N GLY A 438 16.68 13.22 1.85
CA GLY A 438 17.60 12.13 2.18
C GLY A 438 18.77 12.67 3.02
N CYS A 439 18.52 13.69 3.84
CA CYS A 439 19.52 14.34 4.69
C CYS A 439 20.00 13.39 5.80
N MET A 440 21.26 13.55 6.22
CA MET A 440 21.87 12.76 7.29
C MET A 440 22.59 13.68 8.28
N PRO A 441 22.24 13.67 9.58
CA PRO A 441 21.21 12.85 10.22
C PRO A 441 19.79 13.10 9.69
N GLY A 442 18.99 12.05 9.57
CA GLY A 442 17.64 12.12 9.00
C GLY A 442 16.61 12.81 9.89
N ALA A 443 15.44 13.11 9.34
CA ALA A 443 14.34 13.74 10.06
C ALA A 443 13.89 12.94 11.31
N ASP A 444 14.05 11.61 11.28
CA ASP A 444 13.80 10.72 12.42
C ASP A 444 14.72 11.03 13.62
N PHE A 445 15.96 11.45 13.36
CA PHE A 445 16.91 11.85 14.40
C PHE A 445 16.51 13.18 15.04
N GLU A 446 16.20 14.19 14.22
CA GLU A 446 15.79 15.51 14.72
C GLU A 446 14.47 15.44 15.48
N VAL A 447 13.52 14.62 15.04
CA VAL A 447 12.24 14.42 15.74
C VAL A 447 12.45 13.74 17.09
N VAL A 448 13.34 12.75 17.19
CA VAL A 448 13.73 12.18 18.50
C VAL A 448 14.24 13.25 19.46
N LYS A 449 15.08 14.18 18.96
CA LYS A 449 15.64 15.28 19.76
C LYS A 449 14.56 16.28 20.17
N LEU A 450 13.71 16.71 19.25
CA LEU A 450 12.62 17.67 19.50
C LEU A 450 11.58 17.14 20.48
N LEU A 451 11.29 15.83 20.42
CA LEU A 451 10.36 15.16 21.33
C LEU A 451 11.00 14.74 22.66
N GLY A 452 12.32 14.82 22.78
CA GLY A 452 13.05 14.31 23.95
C GLY A 452 12.90 12.80 24.14
N LEU A 453 12.83 12.02 23.05
CA LEU A 453 12.71 10.56 23.13
C LEU A 453 14.02 9.94 23.66
N PRO A 454 13.95 8.79 24.35
CA PRO A 454 15.15 8.09 24.81
C PRO A 454 16.11 7.78 23.66
N LEU A 455 17.42 7.87 23.90
CA LEU A 455 18.43 7.48 22.89
C LEU A 455 18.35 5.99 22.50
N SER A 456 17.67 5.18 23.30
CA SER A 456 17.37 3.77 23.02
C SER A 456 16.18 3.56 22.08
N THR A 457 15.45 4.62 21.69
CA THR A 457 14.31 4.51 20.77
C THR A 457 14.78 3.99 19.41
N LYS A 458 14.21 2.86 18.98
CA LYS A 458 14.55 2.25 17.68
C LYS A 458 13.86 3.02 16.55
N ARG A 459 14.61 3.46 15.54
CA ARG A 459 14.09 4.28 14.45
C ARG A 459 14.06 3.51 13.13
N PHE A 460 12.96 3.65 12.39
CA PHE A 460 12.75 3.11 11.06
C PHE A 460 12.34 4.24 10.14
N MET A 461 13.12 4.49 9.10
CA MET A 461 12.93 5.61 8.19
C MET A 461 12.49 5.10 6.82
N LEU A 462 11.29 5.49 6.39
CA LEU A 462 10.68 5.16 5.10
C LEU A 462 10.75 6.38 4.16
N TYR A 463 11.78 6.43 3.32
CA TYR A 463 11.96 7.48 2.32
C TYR A 463 11.19 7.17 1.04
N GLN A 464 10.67 8.22 0.39
CA GLN A 464 10.09 8.16 -0.97
C GLN A 464 8.90 7.19 -1.12
N ALA A 465 8.22 6.86 -0.03
CA ALA A 465 7.12 5.89 -0.05
C ALA A 465 5.83 6.46 -0.71
N GLY A 466 5.74 7.77 -0.95
CA GLY A 466 4.61 8.36 -1.67
C GLY A 466 3.28 8.17 -0.96
N CYS A 467 2.19 8.29 -1.70
CA CYS A 467 0.82 8.25 -1.20
C CYS A 467 0.42 6.96 -0.42
N HIS A 468 1.13 5.84 -0.61
CA HIS A 468 0.89 4.58 0.11
C HIS A 468 1.77 4.41 1.37
N GLY A 469 2.72 5.32 1.60
CA GLY A 469 3.68 5.22 2.69
C GLY A 469 3.06 5.15 4.08
N GLY A 470 1.93 5.82 4.30
CA GLY A 470 1.22 5.79 5.58
C GLY A 470 0.67 4.39 5.90
N GLY A 471 0.20 3.66 4.89
CA GLY A 471 -0.22 2.26 5.04
C GLY A 471 0.95 1.33 5.37
N ILE A 472 2.09 1.51 4.70
CA ILE A 472 3.32 0.75 5.00
C ILE A 472 3.78 1.02 6.43
N ALA A 473 3.83 2.28 6.83
CA ALA A 473 4.25 2.69 8.16
C ALA A 473 3.35 2.11 9.26
N LEU A 474 2.03 2.14 9.06
CA LEU A 474 1.06 1.56 9.99
C LEU A 474 1.17 0.02 10.07
N ARG A 475 1.42 -0.65 8.95
CA ARG A 475 1.66 -2.10 8.96
C ARG A 475 2.93 -2.45 9.73
N LEU A 476 4.04 -1.76 9.44
CA LEU A 476 5.29 -1.97 10.16
C LEU A 476 5.12 -1.71 11.66
N ALA A 477 4.39 -0.64 12.02
CA ALA A 477 4.10 -0.34 13.41
C ALA A 477 3.24 -1.40 14.09
N LYS A 478 2.23 -1.93 13.40
CA LYS A 478 1.43 -3.07 13.87
C LYS A 478 2.31 -4.28 14.13
N ASP A 479 3.16 -4.65 13.18
CA ASP A 479 4.06 -5.82 13.32
C ASP A 479 5.03 -5.62 14.48
N LEU A 480 5.60 -4.43 14.64
CA LEU A 480 6.46 -4.09 15.77
C LEU A 480 5.71 -4.17 17.10
N ALA A 481 4.48 -3.64 17.17
CA ALA A 481 3.68 -3.63 18.39
C ALA A 481 3.19 -5.03 18.80
N GLU A 482 2.82 -5.89 17.85
CA GLU A 482 2.31 -7.24 18.12
C GLU A 482 3.40 -8.25 18.43
N ASN A 483 4.61 -8.05 17.90
CA ASN A 483 5.72 -8.99 18.11
C ASN A 483 6.69 -8.56 19.23
N ASN A 484 6.49 -7.39 19.84
CA ASN A 484 7.33 -6.90 20.94
C ASN A 484 6.47 -6.47 22.12
N ASP A 485 6.41 -7.31 23.16
CA ASP A 485 5.66 -7.01 24.38
C ASP A 485 6.09 -5.66 24.99
N GLY A 486 5.11 -4.83 25.30
CA GLY A 486 5.35 -3.49 25.85
C GLY A 486 5.77 -2.44 24.82
N ALA A 487 5.89 -2.77 23.54
CA ALA A 487 6.24 -1.78 22.52
C ALA A 487 5.20 -0.66 22.41
N ARG A 488 5.70 0.56 22.22
CA ARG A 488 4.92 1.77 21.96
C ARG A 488 5.54 2.42 20.73
N VAL A 489 4.87 2.26 19.61
CA VAL A 489 5.38 2.64 18.30
C VAL A 489 4.73 3.97 17.91
N LEU A 490 5.54 5.01 17.78
CA LEU A 490 5.12 6.29 17.22
C LEU A 490 5.27 6.23 15.70
N VAL A 491 4.20 6.52 14.98
CA VAL A 491 4.21 6.65 13.51
C VAL A 491 4.09 8.13 13.15
N ALA A 492 5.08 8.65 12.43
CA ALA A 492 5.08 10.02 11.93
C ALA A 492 5.14 9.99 10.39
N ALA A 493 4.14 10.55 9.73
CA ALA A 493 4.05 10.64 8.27
C ALA A 493 3.98 12.11 7.87
N LEU A 494 5.01 12.61 7.17
CA LEU A 494 5.14 14.03 6.84
C LEU A 494 5.51 14.26 5.39
N GLU A 495 4.80 15.19 4.78
CA GLU A 495 4.78 15.33 3.33
C GLU A 495 4.76 16.81 2.96
N GLN A 496 5.76 17.23 2.18
CA GLN A 496 5.81 18.55 1.56
C GLN A 496 5.77 18.36 0.05
N ALA A 497 4.81 18.98 -0.62
CA ALA A 497 4.70 18.91 -2.08
C ALA A 497 5.82 19.75 -2.74
N GLY A 498 6.89 19.10 -3.16
CA GLY A 498 7.91 19.64 -4.07
C GLY A 498 7.86 18.91 -5.42
N VAL A 499 7.68 19.68 -6.51
CA VAL A 499 7.34 19.23 -7.87
C VAL A 499 8.42 18.33 -8.53
N GLU A 500 7.98 17.53 -9.51
CA GLU A 500 8.76 16.74 -10.48
C GLU A 500 10.15 17.31 -10.80
N LYS A 501 11.16 16.45 -10.67
CA LYS A 501 12.56 16.78 -10.86
C LYS A 501 13.01 16.59 -12.31
N ASP A 502 13.80 17.55 -12.81
CA ASP A 502 14.70 17.31 -13.93
C ASP A 502 16.02 16.74 -13.39
N TRP A 503 16.11 15.41 -13.32
CA TRP A 503 17.27 14.72 -12.76
C TRP A 503 18.48 14.69 -13.69
N ASN A 504 18.38 15.31 -14.86
CA ASN A 504 19.37 15.14 -15.92
C ASN A 504 20.62 16.00 -15.75
N GLU A 505 20.55 17.09 -14.99
CA GLU A 505 21.70 17.97 -14.80
C GLU A 505 22.52 17.61 -13.54
N GLU A 506 21.87 17.06 -12.50
CA GLU A 506 22.45 17.00 -11.16
C GLU A 506 22.88 15.60 -10.70
N LEU A 507 22.32 14.52 -11.30
CA LEU A 507 22.62 13.15 -10.90
C LEU A 507 23.21 12.30 -12.02
N PHE A 508 24.19 11.46 -11.66
CA PHE A 508 24.58 10.31 -12.46
C PHE A 508 23.76 9.08 -12.08
N TRP A 509 23.53 8.18 -13.04
CA TRP A 509 22.54 7.10 -12.91
C TRP A 509 23.18 5.73 -13.10
N VAL A 510 23.10 4.90 -12.08
CA VAL A 510 23.59 3.51 -12.10
C VAL A 510 22.40 2.58 -12.00
N VAL A 511 21.91 2.12 -13.14
CA VAL A 511 20.70 1.28 -13.21
C VAL A 511 21.09 -0.15 -13.55
N HIS A 512 20.57 -1.12 -12.79
CA HIS A 512 20.74 -2.54 -13.08
C HIS A 512 20.11 -2.87 -14.45
N PRO A 513 20.89 -3.38 -15.41
CA PRO A 513 20.40 -3.78 -16.72
C PRO A 513 19.70 -5.15 -16.66
N GLY A 514 18.53 -5.21 -16.02
CA GLY A 514 17.75 -6.46 -15.93
C GLY A 514 17.08 -6.88 -17.24
N GLY A 515 17.15 -6.03 -18.27
CA GLY A 515 16.45 -6.17 -19.54
C GLY A 515 16.48 -4.85 -20.33
N ARG A 516 16.48 -4.89 -21.67
CA ARG A 516 16.38 -3.68 -22.52
C ARG A 516 15.09 -2.90 -22.21
N GLU A 517 13.98 -3.63 -22.09
CA GLU A 517 12.67 -3.09 -21.68
C GLU A 517 12.70 -2.41 -20.31
N ILE A 518 13.55 -2.86 -19.39
CA ILE A 518 13.67 -2.26 -18.06
C ILE A 518 14.38 -0.90 -18.17
N LEU A 519 15.50 -0.84 -18.89
CA LEU A 519 16.20 0.42 -19.12
C LEU A 519 15.34 1.42 -19.90
N ASP A 520 14.60 0.95 -20.91
CA ASP A 520 13.68 1.78 -21.70
C ASP A 520 12.53 2.32 -20.85
N ARG A 521 11.99 1.50 -19.93
CA ARG A 521 10.96 1.94 -18.98
C ARG A 521 11.50 2.92 -17.95
N VAL A 522 12.70 2.71 -17.41
CA VAL A 522 13.32 3.63 -16.44
C VAL A 522 13.60 4.98 -17.09
N GLU A 523 14.19 4.98 -18.29
CA GLU A 523 14.44 6.20 -19.08
C GLU A 523 13.14 6.96 -19.35
N SER A 524 12.10 6.26 -19.82
CA SER A 524 10.80 6.87 -20.14
C SER A 524 10.02 7.34 -18.91
N LYS A 525 10.02 6.59 -17.81
CA LYS A 525 9.22 6.90 -16.61
C LYS A 525 9.84 8.01 -15.77
N LEU A 526 11.17 8.14 -15.78
CA LEU A 526 11.89 9.16 -15.03
C LEU A 526 12.26 10.38 -15.88
N GLY A 527 11.90 10.38 -17.17
CA GLY A 527 12.20 11.49 -18.08
C GLY A 527 13.70 11.72 -18.28
N LEU A 528 14.49 10.64 -18.28
CA LEU A 528 15.95 10.74 -18.42
C LEU A 528 16.35 11.06 -19.86
N ARG A 529 17.39 11.87 -20.05
CA ARG A 529 18.06 12.04 -21.34
C ARG A 529 18.70 10.71 -21.75
N LYS A 530 18.76 10.46 -23.06
CA LYS A 530 19.22 9.19 -23.64
C LYS A 530 20.65 8.80 -23.26
N ASP A 531 21.49 9.78 -22.91
CA ASP A 531 22.86 9.58 -22.46
C ASP A 531 22.95 9.03 -21.03
N LYS A 532 21.92 9.22 -20.19
CA LYS A 532 22.01 8.90 -18.75
C LYS A 532 22.11 7.43 -18.43
N LEU A 533 21.54 6.56 -19.26
CA LEU A 533 21.64 5.10 -19.08
C LEU A 533 22.64 4.46 -20.04
N GLN A 534 23.46 5.24 -20.74
CA GLN A 534 24.36 4.73 -21.77
C GLN A 534 25.36 3.70 -21.23
N VAL A 535 25.90 3.91 -20.02
CA VAL A 535 26.80 2.96 -19.37
C VAL A 535 26.08 1.66 -19.01
N SER A 536 24.88 1.74 -18.43
CA SER A 536 24.05 0.57 -18.12
C SER A 536 23.67 -0.23 -19.36
N ARG A 537 23.34 0.46 -20.46
CA ARG A 537 23.03 -0.16 -21.76
C ARG A 537 24.26 -0.85 -22.36
N GLU A 538 25.43 -0.25 -22.22
CA GLU A 538 26.67 -0.82 -22.73
C GLU A 538 27.12 -2.05 -21.93
N VAL A 539 27.05 -2.00 -20.60
CA VAL A 539 27.32 -3.18 -19.76
C VAL A 539 26.36 -4.31 -20.11
N MET A 540 25.08 -4.00 -20.34
CA MET A 540 24.12 -5.00 -20.82
C MET A 540 24.53 -5.61 -22.18
N ARG A 541 25.03 -4.77 -23.09
CA ARG A 541 25.45 -5.18 -24.44
C ARG A 541 26.70 -6.07 -24.39
N GLN A 542 27.66 -5.76 -23.53
CA GLN A 542 28.95 -6.43 -23.45
C GLN A 542 28.91 -7.69 -22.57
N HIS A 543 28.20 -7.63 -21.45
CA HIS A 543 28.25 -8.67 -20.41
C HIS A 543 26.92 -9.41 -20.22
N GLY A 544 25.83 -8.94 -20.81
CA GLY A 544 24.49 -9.47 -20.55
C GLY A 544 24.00 -9.16 -19.12
N ASN A 545 22.93 -9.84 -18.69
CA ASN A 545 22.44 -9.73 -17.32
C ASN A 545 23.18 -10.75 -16.43
N THR A 546 24.22 -10.29 -15.72
CA THR A 546 24.99 -11.06 -14.73
C THR A 546 24.37 -11.04 -13.32
N LEU A 547 23.07 -10.71 -13.21
CA LEU A 547 22.33 -10.62 -11.95
C LEU A 547 22.97 -9.59 -11.01
N SER A 548 23.04 -9.87 -9.71
CA SER A 548 23.46 -8.92 -8.66
C SER A 548 24.79 -8.18 -8.93
N SER A 549 25.70 -8.73 -9.74
CA SER A 549 26.98 -8.07 -10.06
C SER A 549 26.87 -6.99 -11.14
N CYS A 550 25.77 -6.90 -11.91
CA CYS A 550 25.65 -5.94 -13.00
C CYS A 550 25.85 -4.49 -12.55
N VAL A 551 25.32 -4.13 -11.39
CA VAL A 551 25.40 -2.76 -10.87
C VAL A 551 26.85 -2.38 -10.56
N ILE A 552 27.63 -3.32 -10.01
CA ILE A 552 29.04 -3.11 -9.70
C ILE A 552 29.84 -2.92 -11.01
N ILE A 553 29.52 -3.70 -12.04
CA ILE A 553 30.15 -3.60 -13.37
C ILE A 553 29.80 -2.25 -14.03
N VAL A 554 28.55 -1.79 -13.93
CA VAL A 554 28.12 -0.45 -14.40
C VAL A 554 28.88 0.66 -13.68
N MET A 555 29.08 0.54 -12.37
CA MET A 555 29.84 1.53 -11.60
C MET A 555 31.31 1.56 -12.03
N ASP A 556 31.94 0.40 -12.23
CA ASP A 556 33.34 0.36 -12.63
C ASP A 556 33.55 0.87 -14.07
N GLU A 557 32.67 0.50 -15.00
CA GLU A 557 32.69 1.03 -16.37
C GLU A 557 32.49 2.56 -16.39
N MET A 558 31.57 3.08 -15.55
CA MET A 558 31.35 4.51 -15.40
C MET A 558 32.58 5.22 -14.82
N ARG A 559 33.22 4.62 -13.81
CA ARG A 559 34.44 5.11 -13.19
C ARG A 559 35.59 5.18 -14.19
N GLN A 560 35.84 4.10 -14.94
CA GLN A 560 36.91 4.02 -15.94
C GLN A 560 36.72 5.08 -17.03
N ARG A 561 35.52 5.20 -17.61
CA ARG A 561 35.22 6.24 -18.62
C ARG A 561 35.43 7.65 -18.11
N SER A 562 35.04 7.91 -16.86
CA SER A 562 35.20 9.24 -16.27
C SER A 562 36.67 9.60 -16.08
N VAL A 563 37.52 8.61 -15.74
CA VAL A 563 38.97 8.77 -15.67
C VAL A 563 39.56 9.02 -17.07
N ASP A 564 39.18 8.23 -18.06
CA ASP A 564 39.68 8.36 -19.43
C ASP A 564 39.32 9.71 -20.08
N GLN A 565 38.15 10.27 -19.71
CA GLN A 565 37.66 11.57 -20.17
C GLN A 565 38.20 12.74 -19.34
N GLY A 566 39.02 12.49 -18.30
CA GLY A 566 39.56 13.53 -17.43
C GLY A 566 38.50 14.29 -16.63
N LEU A 567 37.38 13.66 -16.32
CA LEU A 567 36.29 14.29 -15.58
C LEU A 567 36.64 14.46 -14.09
N ARG A 568 36.07 15.50 -13.47
CA ARG A 568 36.36 15.88 -12.08
C ARG A 568 35.93 14.82 -11.05
N THR A 569 34.96 13.97 -11.37
CA THR A 569 34.46 12.90 -10.50
C THR A 569 34.30 11.60 -11.28
N THR A 570 34.29 10.47 -10.57
CA THR A 570 34.09 9.14 -11.15
C THR A 570 32.64 8.85 -11.56
N GLY A 571 31.71 9.78 -11.30
CA GLY A 571 30.29 9.71 -11.68
C GLY A 571 29.98 10.61 -12.87
N GLN A 572 30.75 10.52 -13.95
CA GLN A 572 30.60 11.36 -15.15
C GLN A 572 30.68 12.87 -14.88
N GLY A 573 31.54 13.30 -13.94
CA GLY A 573 31.70 14.71 -13.60
C GLY A 573 30.67 15.29 -12.61
N LEU A 574 29.71 14.47 -12.15
CA LEU A 574 28.71 14.84 -11.15
C LEU A 574 29.11 14.32 -9.75
N GLU A 575 28.80 15.09 -8.71
CA GLU A 575 29.16 14.75 -7.32
C GLU A 575 28.19 13.73 -6.69
N TRP A 576 26.95 13.68 -7.16
CA TRP A 576 25.88 12.86 -6.60
C TRP A 576 25.28 11.93 -7.65
N GLY A 577 24.89 10.73 -7.24
CA GLY A 577 24.30 9.74 -8.14
C GLY A 577 23.36 8.79 -7.43
N LEU A 578 22.48 8.16 -8.23
CA LEU A 578 21.45 7.27 -7.75
C LEU A 578 21.63 5.88 -8.35
N LEU A 579 21.57 4.87 -7.47
CA LEU A 579 21.78 3.47 -7.79
C LEU A 579 20.46 2.70 -7.65
N PHE A 580 20.07 2.01 -8.73
CA PHE A 580 18.87 1.18 -8.78
C PHE A 580 19.20 -0.28 -9.08
N GLY A 581 18.77 -1.18 -8.19
CA GLY A 581 18.72 -2.61 -8.41
C GLY A 581 17.27 -3.07 -8.65
N PHE A 582 17.05 -3.99 -9.59
CA PHE A 582 15.77 -4.69 -9.75
C PHE A 582 15.90 -6.09 -9.18
N GLY A 583 14.93 -6.51 -8.36
CA GLY A 583 14.84 -7.85 -7.77
C GLY A 583 13.70 -8.64 -8.36
#